data_AF-A0A431MHM2-F1
#
_entry.id   AF-A0A431MHM2-F1
#
_cell.length_a   1.000
_cell.length_b   1.000
_cell.length_c   1.000
_cell.angle_alpha   90.00
_cell.angle_beta   90.00
_cell.angle_gamma   90.00
#
_symmetry.space_group_name_H-M   'P 1'
#
loop_
_entity.id
_entity.type
_entity.pdbx_description
1 polymer ?
#
loop_
_entity_poly.entity_id
_entity_poly.type
_entity_poly.pdbx_seq_one_letter_code
_entity_poly.pdbx_strand_id
1 'polypeptide(L)'
;MRHSYTFIIIFVGQLLYSCNGQTNIKVKDVKLENVTDSTQKEPLPPSPPQRPSETNKKTKTAPKEMTFNNWLAQICTTEKPDKSIIAYNFGLFETSNGYTVYLIGSKSYDAEETDWATEEDFVPTLKYYELPASDFKHLQFDKAQDKTKQMIKDFMKTDTYKKSFFTKAKAITIGFDDGDLEKIK
;
A
#
# COMPACT_ATOMS: atom_id res chain seq x y z
N MET A 1 29.55 -18.65 -18.28
CA MET A 1 29.91 -17.84 -17.10
C MET A 1 28.77 -17.93 -16.10
N ARG A 2 28.94 -18.75 -15.05
CA ARG A 2 27.93 -18.97 -14.02
C ARG A 2 28.26 -18.06 -12.83
N HIS A 3 27.37 -17.12 -12.53
CA HIS A 3 27.47 -16.30 -11.33
C HIS A 3 26.97 -17.13 -10.14
N SER A 4 27.87 -17.50 -9.23
CA SER A 4 27.49 -18.07 -7.93
C SER A 4 27.22 -16.93 -6.98
N TYR A 5 25.98 -16.79 -6.52
CA TYR A 5 25.61 -15.87 -5.46
C TYR A 5 25.84 -16.57 -4.11
N THR A 6 26.86 -16.11 -3.38
CA THR A 6 27.11 -16.52 -1.99
C THR A 6 26.18 -15.73 -1.08
N PHE A 7 25.15 -16.38 -0.55
CA PHE A 7 24.31 -15.81 0.51
C PHE A 7 25.10 -15.84 1.83
N ILE A 8 25.53 -14.67 2.30
CA ILE A 8 26.07 -14.50 3.66
C ILE A 8 24.89 -14.23 4.57
N ILE A 9 24.47 -15.23 5.34
CA ILE A 9 23.48 -15.07 6.42
C ILE A 9 24.24 -14.51 7.63
N ILE A 10 24.11 -13.21 7.88
CA ILE A 10 24.62 -12.57 9.10
C ILE A 10 23.58 -12.81 10.20
N PHE A 11 23.81 -13.81 11.05
CA PHE A 11 23.10 -13.93 12.32
C PHE A 11 23.66 -12.90 13.31
N VAL A 12 22.93 -11.80 13.51
CA VAL A 12 23.15 -10.88 14.63
C VAL A 12 22.54 -11.52 15.87
N GLY A 13 23.32 -12.38 16.53
CA GLY A 13 23.01 -12.90 17.86
C GLY A 13 23.54 -11.92 18.91
N GLN A 14 22.63 -11.17 19.55
CA GLN A 14 22.95 -10.52 20.82
C GLN A 14 23.18 -11.60 21.89
N LEU A 15 24.30 -11.51 22.60
CA LEU A 15 24.55 -12.24 23.83
C LEU A 15 25.14 -11.30 24.86
N LEU A 16 24.32 -10.99 25.85
CA LEU A 16 24.70 -10.37 27.10
C LEU A 16 25.28 -11.43 28.08
N TYR A 17 26.18 -10.95 28.93
CA TYR A 17 26.69 -11.51 30.20
C TYR A 17 27.64 -12.72 30.20
N SER A 18 28.92 -12.38 30.43
CA SER A 18 29.82 -12.79 31.53
C SER A 18 29.64 -14.18 32.17
N CYS A 19 30.68 -15.04 32.06
CA CYS A 19 31.53 -15.44 33.20
C CYS A 19 32.62 -16.44 32.78
N ASN A 20 33.78 -16.31 33.42
CA ASN A 20 34.96 -17.17 33.33
C ASN A 20 34.63 -18.67 33.31
N GLY A 21 35.17 -19.37 32.32
CA GLY A 21 35.11 -20.83 32.24
C GLY A 21 35.98 -21.33 31.10
N GLN A 22 37.27 -21.47 31.36
CA GLN A 22 38.24 -22.08 30.46
C GLN A 22 37.79 -23.49 30.10
N THR A 23 37.31 -23.69 28.86
CA THR A 23 37.10 -25.03 28.31
C THR A 23 37.68 -25.10 26.91
N ASN A 24 38.73 -25.90 26.79
CA ASN A 24 39.35 -26.31 25.53
C ASN A 24 38.33 -27.17 24.75
N ILE A 25 37.75 -26.63 23.69
CA ILE A 25 36.98 -27.44 22.74
C ILE A 25 37.97 -27.99 21.71
N LYS A 26 38.35 -29.26 21.86
CA LYS A 26 38.96 -30.03 20.79
C LYS A 26 37.88 -30.33 19.74
N VAL A 27 38.03 -29.78 18.54
CA VAL A 27 37.21 -30.15 17.38
C VAL A 27 37.47 -31.62 17.08
N LYS A 28 36.46 -32.47 17.29
CA LYS A 28 36.45 -33.86 16.82
C LYS A 28 35.78 -33.90 15.46
N ASP A 29 36.29 -34.78 14.62
CA ASP A 29 36.07 -34.89 13.19
C ASP A 29 34.58 -34.85 12.78
N VAL A 30 34.27 -33.95 11.84
CA VAL A 30 32.97 -33.89 11.17
C VAL A 30 32.93 -35.04 10.17
N LYS A 31 32.13 -36.07 10.47
CA LYS A 31 31.81 -37.14 9.53
C LYS A 31 30.74 -36.61 8.56
N LEU A 32 31.13 -36.35 7.33
CA LEU A 32 30.22 -36.06 6.22
C LEU A 32 29.49 -37.35 5.85
N GLU A 33 28.25 -37.50 6.30
CA GLU A 33 27.33 -38.50 5.77
C GLU A 33 26.45 -37.86 4.70
N ASN A 34 26.55 -38.37 3.47
CA ASN A 34 25.69 -37.97 2.37
C ASN A 34 24.29 -38.52 2.62
N VAL A 35 23.37 -37.68 3.08
CA VAL A 35 21.94 -38.02 3.12
C VAL A 35 21.36 -37.74 1.73
N THR A 36 21.23 -38.78 0.93
CA THR A 36 20.28 -38.81 -0.20
C THR A 36 18.88 -38.86 0.39
N ASP A 37 18.22 -37.70 0.45
CA ASP A 37 16.78 -37.65 0.69
C ASP A 37 16.05 -37.73 -0.65
N SER A 38 15.28 -38.79 -0.79
CA SER A 38 14.43 -39.09 -1.94
C SER A 38 12.98 -39.04 -1.45
N THR A 39 12.16 -38.25 -2.15
CA THR A 39 10.68 -38.37 -2.22
C THR A 39 9.97 -37.66 -1.03
N GLN A 40 9.20 -36.57 -1.17
CA GLN A 40 8.16 -36.24 -2.16
C GLN A 40 7.98 -34.72 -2.32
N LYS A 41 7.87 -34.24 -3.57
CA LYS A 41 7.42 -32.87 -3.87
C LYS A 41 5.90 -32.91 -4.01
N GLU A 42 5.19 -32.37 -3.03
CA GLU A 42 3.75 -32.14 -3.16
C GLU A 42 3.50 -31.29 -4.42
N PRO A 43 2.55 -31.67 -5.31
CA PRO A 43 2.30 -30.90 -6.51
C PRO A 43 1.82 -29.51 -6.12
N LEU A 44 2.45 -28.48 -6.71
CA LEU A 44 2.04 -27.09 -6.57
C LEU A 44 0.53 -26.98 -6.86
N PRO A 45 -0.25 -26.21 -6.08
CA PRO A 45 -1.65 -25.97 -6.39
C PRO A 45 -1.76 -25.44 -7.83
N PRO A 46 -2.78 -25.86 -8.61
CA PRO A 46 -2.94 -25.39 -9.98
C PRO A 46 -2.98 -23.86 -9.98
N SER A 47 -2.19 -23.23 -10.85
CA SER A 47 -2.23 -21.78 -11.03
C SER A 47 -3.68 -21.32 -11.24
N PRO A 48 -4.06 -20.14 -10.70
CA PRO A 48 -5.40 -19.59 -10.90
C PRO A 48 -5.80 -19.68 -12.38
N PRO A 49 -7.05 -20.08 -12.69
CA PRO A 49 -7.48 -20.35 -14.05
C PRO A 49 -7.08 -19.21 -14.98
N GLN A 50 -6.30 -19.53 -16.02
CA GLN A 50 -6.02 -18.60 -17.10
C GLN A 50 -7.36 -18.17 -17.70
N ARG A 51 -7.63 -16.87 -17.65
CA ARG A 51 -8.82 -16.25 -18.22
C ARG A 51 -9.04 -16.78 -19.65
N PRO A 52 -10.23 -17.34 -19.98
CA PRO A 52 -10.51 -17.78 -21.33
C PRO A 52 -10.31 -16.65 -22.32
N SER A 53 -9.50 -16.91 -23.35
CA SER A 53 -9.33 -16.05 -24.50
C SER A 53 -10.61 -16.08 -25.34
N GLU A 54 -11.51 -15.13 -25.12
CA GLU A 54 -12.61 -14.86 -26.03
C GLU A 54 -12.31 -13.59 -26.84
N THR A 55 -12.02 -13.84 -28.11
CA THR A 55 -11.99 -12.87 -29.19
C THR A 55 -13.36 -12.24 -29.37
N ASN A 56 -13.47 -10.94 -29.07
CA ASN A 56 -14.47 -10.09 -29.73
C ASN A 56 -13.87 -8.72 -30.05
N LYS A 57 -13.87 -8.44 -31.35
CA LYS A 57 -13.32 -7.24 -31.99
C LYS A 57 -14.13 -6.01 -31.54
N LYS A 58 -13.68 -5.35 -30.48
CA LYS A 58 -14.17 -4.04 -30.03
C LYS A 58 -13.02 -3.04 -30.13
N THR A 59 -13.28 -1.97 -30.84
CA THR A 59 -12.43 -0.82 -31.17
C THR A 59 -11.29 -0.61 -30.18
N LYS A 60 -10.04 -0.78 -30.64
CA LYS A 60 -8.83 -0.61 -29.84
C LYS A 60 -8.55 0.89 -29.67
N THR A 61 -9.38 1.57 -28.87
CA THR A 61 -8.97 2.84 -28.25
C THR A 61 -7.98 2.46 -27.15
N ALA A 62 -6.80 3.08 -27.13
CA ALA A 62 -5.84 2.89 -26.04
C ALA A 62 -6.56 3.12 -24.68
N PRO A 63 -6.24 2.37 -23.62
CA PRO A 63 -6.78 2.65 -22.30
C PRO A 63 -6.47 4.12 -21.97
N LYS A 64 -7.51 4.92 -21.75
CA LYS A 64 -7.32 6.27 -21.24
C LYS A 64 -6.68 6.11 -19.87
N GLU A 65 -5.46 6.64 -19.70
CA GLU A 65 -4.78 6.62 -18.41
C GLU A 65 -5.68 7.21 -17.33
N MET A 66 -5.78 6.53 -16.20
CA MET A 66 -6.57 6.99 -15.06
C MET A 66 -5.84 8.17 -14.43
N THR A 67 -6.45 9.35 -14.46
CA THR A 67 -5.95 10.51 -13.73
C THR A 67 -6.53 10.54 -12.32
N PHE A 68 -5.89 11.25 -11.40
CA PHE A 68 -6.38 11.43 -10.03
C PHE A 68 -7.82 11.95 -9.97
N ASN A 69 -8.15 12.95 -10.80
CA ASN A 69 -9.51 13.48 -10.88
C ASN A 69 -10.51 12.45 -11.42
N ASN A 70 -10.12 11.60 -12.39
CA ASN A 70 -10.98 10.55 -12.90
C ASN A 70 -11.19 9.44 -11.86
N TRP A 71 -10.14 9.10 -11.10
CA TRP A 71 -10.22 8.15 -9.99
C TRP A 71 -11.25 8.59 -8.94
N LEU A 72 -11.11 9.82 -8.44
CA LEU A 72 -12.08 10.39 -7.49
C LEU A 72 -13.48 10.55 -8.08
N ALA A 73 -13.57 10.99 -9.34
CA ALA A 73 -14.86 11.14 -10.00
C ALA A 73 -15.58 9.79 -10.16
N GLN A 74 -14.84 8.72 -10.44
CA GLN A 74 -15.39 7.38 -10.54
C GLN A 74 -15.95 6.94 -9.19
N ILE A 75 -15.17 7.07 -8.11
CA ILE A 75 -15.64 6.77 -6.74
C ILE A 75 -16.91 7.58 -6.43
N CYS A 76 -16.92 8.88 -6.70
CA CYS A 76 -18.08 9.75 -6.41
C CYS A 76 -19.34 9.38 -7.19
N THR A 77 -19.21 8.73 -8.35
CA THR A 77 -20.34 8.38 -9.23
C THR A 77 -20.79 6.94 -9.06
N THR A 78 -19.92 6.04 -8.63
CA THR A 78 -20.23 4.61 -8.45
C THR A 78 -20.57 4.24 -7.02
N GLU A 79 -19.94 4.90 -6.04
CA GLU A 79 -20.09 4.57 -4.63
C GLU A 79 -21.17 5.42 -3.95
N LYS A 80 -21.84 4.81 -2.97
CA LYS A 80 -22.87 5.48 -2.14
C LYS A 80 -22.63 5.09 -0.67
N PRO A 81 -21.68 5.74 0.01
CA PRO A 81 -21.42 5.49 1.43
C PRO A 81 -22.68 5.69 2.27
N ASP A 82 -22.78 4.95 3.38
CA ASP A 82 -23.85 5.18 4.35
C ASP A 82 -23.76 6.62 4.92
N LYS A 83 -24.91 7.19 5.31
CA LYS A 83 -24.95 8.56 5.86
C LYS A 83 -24.24 8.70 7.21
N SER A 84 -23.98 7.59 7.90
CA SER A 84 -23.16 7.56 9.11
C SER A 84 -21.68 7.83 8.84
N ILE A 85 -21.20 7.71 7.60
CA ILE A 85 -19.82 8.03 7.24
C ILE A 85 -19.66 9.55 7.19
N ILE A 86 -18.98 10.09 8.20
CA ILE A 86 -18.85 11.53 8.40
C ILE A 86 -17.44 12.06 8.16
N ALA A 87 -16.43 11.20 8.08
CA ALA A 87 -15.06 11.60 7.81
C ALA A 87 -14.39 10.71 6.77
N TYR A 88 -13.45 11.27 6.03
CA TYR A 88 -12.71 10.56 4.99
C TYR A 88 -11.21 10.85 5.14
N ASN A 89 -10.40 9.79 5.09
CA ASN A 89 -8.95 9.88 5.12
C ASN A 89 -8.36 9.48 3.76
N PHE A 90 -7.47 10.34 3.25
CA PHE A 90 -6.58 10.05 2.15
C PHE A 90 -5.23 9.59 2.71
N GLY A 91 -5.10 8.30 2.98
CA GLY A 91 -3.84 7.75 3.49
C GLY A 91 -2.80 7.59 2.39
N LEU A 92 -1.53 7.74 2.75
CA LEU A 92 -0.38 7.65 1.86
C LEU A 92 0.63 6.64 2.38
N PHE A 93 1.24 5.90 1.45
CA PHE A 93 2.40 5.06 1.74
C PHE A 93 3.33 4.98 0.54
N GLU A 94 4.59 4.66 0.81
CA GLU A 94 5.61 4.48 -0.22
C GLU A 94 5.61 3.05 -0.78
N THR A 95 5.94 2.95 -2.05
CA THR A 95 6.08 1.71 -2.83
C THR A 95 7.36 1.78 -3.65
N SER A 96 7.77 0.67 -4.27
CA SER A 96 8.92 0.66 -5.19
C SER A 96 8.79 1.62 -6.38
N ASN A 97 7.57 2.05 -6.71
CA ASN A 97 7.27 2.90 -7.85
C ASN A 97 7.02 4.37 -7.48
N GLY A 98 7.17 4.74 -6.21
CA GLY A 98 6.82 6.06 -5.68
C GLY A 98 5.73 5.93 -4.64
N TYR A 99 4.71 6.77 -4.69
CA TYR A 99 3.68 6.83 -3.64
C TYR A 99 2.34 6.30 -4.11
N THR A 100 1.61 5.65 -3.21
CA THR A 100 0.22 5.27 -3.42
C THR A 100 -0.65 6.00 -2.41
N VAL A 101 -1.76 6.55 -2.89
CA VAL A 101 -2.81 7.11 -2.04
C VAL A 101 -3.97 6.12 -1.97
N TYR A 102 -4.60 6.04 -0.81
CA TYR A 102 -5.84 5.31 -0.63
C TYR A 102 -6.93 6.17 0.00
N LEU A 103 -8.18 5.76 -0.17
CA LEU A 103 -9.34 6.42 0.42
C LEU A 103 -10.09 5.44 1.31
N ILE A 104 -10.37 5.87 2.54
CA ILE A 104 -11.31 5.22 3.46
C ILE A 104 -12.22 6.26 4.12
N GLY A 105 -13.35 5.81 4.64
CA GLY A 105 -14.29 6.63 5.38
C GLY A 105 -14.62 6.04 6.74
N SER A 106 -14.87 6.91 7.72
CA SER A 106 -15.14 6.57 9.11
C SER A 106 -16.46 7.17 9.60
N LYS A 107 -17.11 6.47 10.54
CA LYS A 107 -18.27 6.97 11.29
C LYS A 107 -17.89 7.89 12.44
N SER A 108 -16.61 7.94 12.81
CA SER A 108 -16.07 8.79 13.87
C SER A 108 -15.13 9.85 13.30
N TYR A 109 -14.96 10.92 14.08
CA TYR A 109 -13.96 11.95 13.81
C TYR A 109 -13.63 12.68 15.11
N ASP A 110 -12.35 12.62 15.45
CA ASP A 110 -11.72 13.44 16.48
C ASP A 110 -10.60 14.26 15.84
N ALA A 111 -10.43 15.50 16.29
CA ALA A 111 -9.39 16.38 15.76
C ALA A 111 -8.05 16.20 16.48
N GLU A 112 -8.07 15.68 17.71
CA GLU A 112 -6.90 15.51 18.56
C GLU A 112 -6.41 14.05 18.59
N GLU A 113 -7.27 13.10 18.21
CA GLU A 113 -6.95 11.67 18.11
C GLU A 113 -7.00 11.23 16.64
N THR A 114 -5.96 10.52 16.17
CA THR A 114 -5.83 10.13 14.75
C THR A 114 -6.33 8.72 14.45
N ASP A 115 -6.63 7.91 15.47
CA ASP A 115 -7.03 6.50 15.32
C ASP A 115 -8.20 6.32 14.34
N TRP A 116 -9.17 7.24 14.35
CA TRP A 116 -10.33 7.22 13.44
C TRP A 116 -9.93 7.17 11.96
N ALA A 117 -8.77 7.71 11.61
CA ALA A 117 -8.30 7.85 10.24
C ALA A 117 -7.86 6.50 9.64
N THR A 118 -7.74 5.46 10.46
CA THR A 118 -7.45 4.07 10.04
C THR A 118 -8.69 3.18 10.02
N GLU A 119 -9.84 3.68 10.49
CA GLU A 119 -11.09 2.93 10.53
C GLU A 119 -11.69 2.75 9.13
N GLU A 120 -12.09 1.52 8.82
CA GLU A 120 -12.57 1.12 7.50
C GLU A 120 -14.10 0.94 7.45
N ASP A 121 -14.85 1.85 8.08
CA ASP A 121 -16.33 1.82 8.03
C ASP A 121 -16.87 1.97 6.60
N PHE A 122 -16.10 2.61 5.72
CA PHE A 122 -16.32 2.67 4.28
C PHE A 122 -15.01 2.46 3.53
N VAL A 123 -15.02 1.51 2.59
CA VAL A 123 -13.93 1.24 1.66
C VAL A 123 -14.47 1.22 0.23
N PRO A 124 -14.10 2.16 -0.65
CA PRO A 124 -14.55 2.15 -2.03
C PRO A 124 -13.90 1.00 -2.81
N THR A 125 -14.57 0.51 -3.85
CA THR A 125 -14.04 -0.55 -4.73
C THR A 125 -12.69 -0.14 -5.34
N LEU A 126 -12.56 1.15 -5.70
CA LEU A 126 -11.32 1.74 -6.19
C LEU A 126 -10.54 2.42 -5.04
N LYS A 127 -10.22 1.65 -3.99
CA LYS A 127 -9.50 2.13 -2.79
C LYS A 127 -8.19 2.85 -3.11
N TYR A 128 -7.37 2.28 -3.99
CA TYR A 128 -5.99 2.72 -4.22
C TYR A 128 -5.83 3.47 -5.54
N TYR A 129 -4.93 4.45 -5.54
CA TYR A 129 -4.44 5.14 -6.72
C TYR A 129 -2.92 5.31 -6.63
N GLU A 130 -2.20 4.74 -7.60
CA GLU A 130 -0.75 4.91 -7.72
C GLU A 130 -0.46 6.30 -8.30
N LEU A 131 0.29 7.12 -7.55
CA LEU A 131 0.64 8.47 -8.00
C LEU A 131 1.68 8.38 -9.13
N PRO A 132 1.59 9.23 -10.17
CA PRO A 132 2.46 9.10 -11.34
C PRO A 132 3.95 9.19 -10.96
N ALA A 133 4.71 8.13 -11.24
CA ALA A 133 6.12 8.04 -10.86
C ALA A 133 6.96 9.20 -11.41
N SER A 134 6.64 9.72 -12.61
CA SER A 134 7.28 10.89 -13.22
C SER A 134 7.28 12.13 -12.33
N ASP A 135 6.27 12.22 -11.48
CA ASP A 135 5.89 13.42 -10.73
C ASP A 135 6.15 13.30 -9.24
N PHE A 136 6.31 12.08 -8.75
CA PHE A 136 6.26 11.73 -7.33
C PHE A 136 7.46 10.92 -6.86
N LYS A 137 8.07 10.06 -7.70
CA LYS A 137 9.07 9.07 -7.28
C LYS A 137 10.29 9.66 -6.55
N HIS A 138 10.64 10.90 -6.84
CA HIS A 138 11.81 11.57 -6.26
C HIS A 138 11.45 12.67 -5.26
N LEU A 139 10.17 12.83 -4.93
CA LEU A 139 9.73 13.76 -3.91
C LEU A 139 10.02 13.18 -2.52
N GLN A 140 10.42 14.06 -1.60
CA GLN A 140 10.38 13.75 -0.17
C GLN A 140 8.93 13.61 0.30
N PHE A 141 8.71 12.90 1.41
CA PHE A 141 7.39 12.56 1.92
C PHE A 141 6.50 13.81 2.11
N ASP A 142 7.04 14.87 2.71
CA ASP A 142 6.33 16.14 2.96
C ASP A 142 5.86 16.76 1.63
N LYS A 143 6.71 16.76 0.61
CA LYS A 143 6.38 17.27 -0.73
C LYS A 143 5.39 16.39 -1.47
N ALA A 144 5.43 15.08 -1.27
CA ALA A 144 4.44 14.16 -1.84
C ALA A 144 3.06 14.37 -1.19
N GLN A 145 3.00 14.55 0.13
CA GLN A 145 1.78 14.88 0.87
C GLN A 145 1.22 16.23 0.42
N ASP A 146 2.04 17.29 0.40
CA ASP A 146 1.64 18.63 -0.05
C ASP A 146 1.07 18.61 -1.48
N LYS A 147 1.74 17.91 -2.40
CA LYS A 147 1.31 17.80 -3.79
C LYS A 147 -0.01 17.03 -3.91
N THR A 148 -0.17 15.93 -3.18
CA THR A 148 -1.42 15.15 -3.17
C THR A 148 -2.56 15.95 -2.52
N LYS A 149 -2.29 16.66 -1.42
CA LYS A 149 -3.23 17.59 -0.78
C LYS A 149 -3.71 18.66 -1.76
N GLN A 150 -2.80 19.21 -2.57
CA GLN A 150 -3.16 20.18 -3.60
C GLN A 150 -4.06 19.55 -4.68
N MET A 151 -3.77 18.32 -5.12
CA MET A 151 -4.63 17.59 -6.07
C MET A 151 -6.04 17.34 -5.52
N ILE A 152 -6.18 17.01 -4.22
CA ILE A 152 -7.48 16.90 -3.54
C ILE A 152 -8.19 18.24 -3.53
N LYS A 153 -7.51 19.32 -3.12
CA LYS A 153 -8.08 20.68 -3.12
C LYS A 153 -8.54 21.12 -4.51
N ASP A 154 -7.83 20.73 -5.55
CA ASP A 154 -8.23 21.02 -6.94
C ASP A 154 -9.44 20.19 -7.36
N PHE A 155 -9.52 18.92 -6.97
CA PHE A 155 -10.73 18.10 -7.17
C PHE A 155 -11.94 18.71 -6.45
N MET A 156 -11.76 19.26 -5.24
CA MET A 156 -12.83 19.90 -4.47
C MET A 156 -13.48 21.11 -5.16
N LYS A 157 -12.82 21.71 -6.16
CA LYS A 157 -13.38 22.82 -6.95
C LYS A 157 -14.34 22.35 -8.05
N THR A 158 -14.31 21.05 -8.38
CA THR A 158 -15.11 20.47 -9.48
C THR A 158 -16.58 20.31 -9.11
N ASP A 159 -17.45 20.26 -10.13
CA ASP A 159 -18.88 19.99 -9.91
C ASP A 159 -19.14 18.55 -9.45
N THR A 160 -18.26 17.62 -9.82
CA THR A 160 -18.32 16.23 -9.33
C THR A 160 -18.19 16.20 -7.82
N TYR A 161 -17.18 16.89 -7.26
CA TYR A 161 -17.06 17.02 -5.82
C TYR A 161 -18.31 17.66 -5.21
N LYS A 162 -18.79 18.79 -5.74
CA LYS A 162 -19.95 19.52 -5.20
C LYS A 162 -21.23 18.71 -5.14
N LYS A 163 -21.35 17.67 -5.98
CA LYS A 163 -22.50 16.75 -6.03
C LYS A 163 -22.25 15.43 -5.29
N SER A 164 -21.03 15.21 -4.80
CA SER A 164 -20.62 13.97 -4.13
C SER A 164 -20.92 13.96 -2.63
N PHE A 165 -20.78 12.76 -2.03
CA PHE A 165 -20.89 12.55 -0.59
C PHE A 165 -19.86 13.33 0.23
N PHE A 166 -18.68 13.67 -0.34
CA PHE A 166 -17.66 14.45 0.35
C PHE A 166 -18.15 15.84 0.81
N THR A 167 -19.15 16.42 0.13
CA THR A 167 -19.72 17.70 0.57
C THR A 167 -20.34 17.65 1.96
N LYS A 168 -20.79 16.46 2.40
CA LYS A 168 -21.43 16.24 3.70
C LYS A 168 -20.44 15.81 4.78
N ALA A 169 -19.19 15.52 4.43
CA ALA A 169 -18.16 15.15 5.38
C ALA A 169 -17.90 16.29 6.38
N LYS A 170 -17.81 15.92 7.66
CA LYS A 170 -17.32 16.74 8.78
C LYS A 170 -15.82 16.96 8.69
N ALA A 171 -15.09 15.97 8.17
CA ALA A 171 -13.66 16.07 7.96
C ALA A 171 -13.19 15.36 6.69
N ILE A 172 -12.23 15.97 6.01
CA ILE A 172 -11.41 15.31 4.98
C ILE A 172 -9.96 15.53 5.36
N THR A 173 -9.19 14.45 5.43
CA THR A 173 -7.78 14.49 5.86
C THR A 173 -6.87 13.79 4.86
N ILE A 174 -5.57 14.06 5.00
CA ILE A 174 -4.50 13.38 4.28
C ILE A 174 -3.34 13.15 5.23
N GLY A 175 -2.68 11.99 5.15
CA GLY A 175 -1.53 11.68 5.99
C GLY A 175 -0.81 10.44 5.49
N PHE A 176 0.48 10.33 5.78
CA PHE A 176 1.17 9.05 5.68
C PHE A 176 0.76 8.13 6.84
N ASP A 177 0.79 6.81 6.61
CA ASP A 177 0.47 5.82 7.64
C ASP A 177 1.36 5.96 8.90
N ASP A 178 2.62 6.35 8.71
CA ASP A 178 3.60 6.64 9.77
C ASP A 178 3.85 8.15 9.98
N GLY A 179 2.95 9.01 9.50
CA GLY A 179 3.13 10.46 9.48
C GLY A 179 2.00 11.26 10.12
N ASP A 180 2.15 12.59 10.06
CA ASP A 180 1.15 13.51 10.60
C ASP A 180 -0.08 13.59 9.69
N LEU A 181 -1.25 13.56 10.33
CA LEU A 181 -2.54 13.72 9.67
C LEU A 181 -2.90 15.20 9.51
N GLU A 182 -3.10 15.64 8.27
CA GLU A 182 -3.47 17.01 7.95
C GLU A 182 -4.92 17.14 7.52
N LYS A 183 -5.65 18.07 8.16
CA LYS A 183 -7.01 18.41 7.76
C LYS A 183 -7.05 19.30 6.51
N ILE A 184 -7.91 18.93 5.56
CA ILE A 184 -8.20 19.66 4.32
C ILE A 184 -9.52 20.43 4.43
N LYS A 185 -10.54 19.79 5.01
CA LYS A 185 -11.90 20.32 5.24
C LYS A 185 -12.37 19.92 6.62
#